data_AF-A0A5C7JYV7-F1
#
_entry.id   AF-A0A5C7JYV7-F1
#
_cell.length_a   1.000
_cell.length_b   1.000
_cell.length_c   1.000
_cell.angle_alpha   90.00
_cell.angle_beta   90.00
_cell.angle_gamma   90.00
#
_symmetry.space_group_name_H-M   'P 1'
#
loop_
_entity.id
_entity.type
_entity.pdbx_description
1 polymer ?
#
loop_
_entity_poly.entity_id
_entity_poly.type
_entity_poly.pdbx_seq_one_letter_code
_entity_poly.pdbx_strand_id
1 'polypeptide(L)'
;MSYYRLHRINDGLEKVSKNIKWLEFDEQGKYKADFEDIAVGRSLIMSPFNIFFTWQTTTVTEVLGENPIHFKTQNSEYKLYKEEDNDV
;
A
#
# COMPACT_ATOMS: atom_id res chain seq x y z
N MET A 1 2.11 -17.80 -7.95
CA MET A 1 2.75 -17.09 -6.80
C MET A 1 2.11 -15.71 -6.56
N SER A 2 1.35 -15.46 -5.49
CA SER A 2 0.60 -14.18 -5.38
C SER A 2 1.51 -12.94 -5.33
N TYR A 3 1.15 -11.88 -6.07
CA TYR A 3 1.83 -10.59 -6.04
C TYR A 3 0.81 -9.44 -5.95
N TYR A 4 1.29 -8.27 -5.56
CA TYR A 4 0.52 -7.06 -5.43
C TYR A 4 0.98 -6.03 -6.45
N ARG A 5 0.03 -5.37 -7.11
CA ARG A 5 0.28 -4.26 -8.05
C ARG A 5 -0.38 -2.99 -7.53
N LEU A 6 0.42 -1.96 -7.30
CA LEU A 6 -0.02 -0.61 -6.92
C LEU A 6 0.03 0.29 -8.13
N HIS A 7 -1.08 0.94 -8.43
CA HIS A 7 -1.24 1.88 -9.52
C HIS A 7 -1.60 3.26 -8.96
N ARG A 8 -0.79 4.29 -9.22
CA ARG A 8 -1.06 5.69 -8.84
C ARG A 8 -1.79 6.40 -9.97
N ILE A 9 -3.01 6.83 -9.72
CA ILE A 9 -3.90 7.39 -10.75
C ILE A 9 -3.36 8.72 -11.31
N ASN A 10 -2.77 9.58 -10.47
CA ASN A 10 -2.32 10.91 -10.90
C ASN A 10 -1.32 10.91 -12.08
N ASP A 11 -0.44 9.93 -12.13
CA ASP A 11 0.75 9.94 -12.99
C ASP A 11 0.97 8.59 -13.69
N GLY A 12 0.09 7.61 -13.46
CA GLY A 12 0.19 6.26 -14.02
C GLY A 12 1.33 5.42 -13.45
N LEU A 13 1.94 5.81 -12.32
CA LEU A 13 3.04 5.06 -11.71
C LEU A 13 2.57 3.67 -11.26
N GLU A 14 3.31 2.65 -11.66
CA GLU A 14 3.01 1.26 -11.34
C GLU A 14 4.16 0.62 -10.55
N LYS A 15 3.81 -0.04 -9.44
CA LYS A 15 4.76 -0.81 -8.61
C LYS A 15 4.21 -2.20 -8.37
N VAL A 16 5.08 -3.20 -8.50
CA VAL A 16 4.77 -4.58 -8.16
C VAL A 16 5.57 -5.01 -6.93
N SER A 17 4.96 -5.82 -6.08
CA SER A 17 5.64 -6.38 -4.93
C SER A 17 5.11 -7.76 -4.58
N LYS A 18 5.95 -8.62 -4.01
CA LYS A 18 5.53 -9.95 -3.55
C LYS A 18 4.65 -9.90 -2.30
N ASN A 19 4.84 -8.87 -1.47
CA ASN A 19 4.08 -8.72 -0.24
C ASN A 19 3.95 -7.25 0.15
N ILE A 20 2.88 -6.93 0.87
CA ILE A 20 2.58 -5.59 1.35
C ILE A 20 2.22 -5.62 2.84
N LYS A 21 2.37 -4.47 3.50
CA LYS A 21 1.93 -4.23 4.87
C LYS A 21 1.36 -2.82 5.00
N TRP A 22 0.47 -2.63 5.97
CA TRP A 22 -0.04 -1.31 6.34
C TRP A 22 0.55 -0.88 7.68
N LEU A 23 1.37 0.16 7.66
CA LEU A 23 2.02 0.69 8.86
C LEU A 23 1.15 1.76 9.49
N GLU A 24 0.85 1.61 10.77
CA GLU A 24 0.23 2.66 11.59
C GLU A 24 1.31 3.47 12.30
N PHE A 25 1.13 4.78 12.31
CA PHE A 25 2.02 5.71 12.99
C PHE A 25 1.29 6.36 14.17
N ASP A 26 2.03 6.62 15.24
CA ASP A 26 1.54 7.33 16.41
C ASP A 26 1.44 8.86 16.14
N GLU A 27 0.91 9.64 17.08
CA GLU A 27 0.75 11.11 16.96
C GLU A 27 2.08 11.83 16.74
N GLN A 28 3.20 11.21 17.12
CA GLN A 28 4.55 11.71 16.89
C GLN A 28 5.15 11.26 15.53
N GLY A 29 4.38 10.60 14.67
CA GLY A 29 4.84 10.07 13.38
C GLY A 29 5.77 8.86 13.50
N LYS A 30 5.84 8.21 14.67
CA LYS A 30 6.67 7.03 14.90
C LYS A 30 5.90 5.76 14.56
N TYR A 31 6.58 4.78 13.96
CA TYR A 31 6.04 3.43 13.75
C TYR A 31 5.43 2.89 15.05
N LYS A 32 4.19 2.43 14.96
CA LYS A 32 3.42 1.89 16.08
C LYS A 32 3.14 0.40 15.89
N ALA A 33 2.55 0.03 14.76
CA ALA A 33 2.18 -1.35 14.44
C ALA A 33 2.03 -1.55 12.93
N ASP A 34 2.07 -2.81 12.48
CA ASP A 34 1.74 -3.21 11.11
C ASP A 34 0.49 -4.09 11.05
N PHE A 35 -0.30 -3.91 9.99
CA PHE A 35 -1.59 -4.57 9.76
C PHE A 35 -1.68 -5.09 8.31
N GLU A 36 -2.57 -6.06 8.09
CA GLU A 36 -2.90 -6.59 6.76
C GLU A 36 -4.00 -5.77 6.06
N ASP A 37 -4.85 -5.11 6.86
CA ASP A 37 -5.98 -4.29 6.37
C ASP A 37 -5.64 -2.81 6.24
N ILE A 38 -6.26 -2.17 5.25
CA ILE A 38 -6.18 -0.72 5.07
C ILE A 38 -7.04 0.03 6.09
N ALA A 39 -6.54 1.16 6.58
CA ALA A 39 -7.34 2.11 7.35
C ALA A 39 -6.78 3.53 7.20
N VAL A 40 -7.62 4.53 7.50
CA VAL A 40 -7.19 5.93 7.63
C VAL A 40 -6.15 6.03 8.74
N GLY A 41 -5.07 6.79 8.52
CA GLY A 41 -3.95 6.88 9.46
C GLY A 41 -2.86 5.81 9.26
N ARG A 42 -3.04 4.87 8.31
CA ARG A 42 -2.02 3.88 7.93
C ARG A 42 -1.29 4.28 6.66
N SER A 43 -0.11 3.73 6.40
CA SER A 43 0.62 3.86 5.14
C SER A 43 0.93 2.49 4.54
N LEU A 44 0.84 2.36 3.23
CA LEU A 44 1.23 1.13 2.53
C LEU A 44 2.74 1.06 2.42
N ILE A 45 3.34 -0.07 2.77
CA ILE A 45 4.74 -0.40 2.49
C ILE A 45 4.83 -1.67 1.64
N MET A 46 5.70 -1.65 0.65
CA MET A 46 5.98 -2.77 -0.25
C MET A 46 7.30 -3.45 0.11
N SER A 47 7.28 -4.79 0.11
CA SER A 47 8.45 -5.63 0.38
C SER A 47 9.66 -5.23 -0.49
N PRO A 48 10.90 -5.35 0.01
CA PRO A 48 11.29 -5.93 1.31
C PRO A 48 10.98 -5.03 2.51
N PHE A 49 10.53 -5.60 3.64
CA PHE A 49 10.17 -4.85 4.86
C PHE A 49 11.39 -4.49 5.72
N ASN A 50 12.43 -3.94 5.09
CA ASN A 50 13.62 -3.44 5.74
C ASN A 50 13.93 -2.03 5.20
N ILE A 51 15.09 -1.47 5.55
CA ILE A 51 15.51 -0.13 5.07
C ILE A 51 15.60 0.00 3.53
N PHE A 52 15.55 -1.11 2.79
CA PHE A 52 15.57 -1.17 1.33
C PHE A 52 14.18 -1.42 0.72
N PHE A 53 13.10 -1.03 1.40
CA PHE A 53 11.75 -1.19 0.89
C PHE A 53 11.57 -0.56 -0.49
N THR A 54 10.72 -1.18 -1.31
CA THR A 54 10.57 -0.79 -2.72
C THR A 54 9.74 0.50 -2.86
N TRP A 55 8.74 0.65 -1.99
CA TRP A 55 7.83 1.78 -2.01
C TRP A 55 7.13 1.92 -0.66
N GLN A 56 6.94 3.16 -0.21
CA GLN A 56 6.08 3.50 0.91
C GLN A 56 5.18 4.67 0.49
N THR A 57 3.88 4.56 0.72
CA THR A 57 2.96 5.68 0.48
C THR A 57 2.97 6.64 1.67
N THR A 58 2.45 7.84 1.45
CA THR A 58 2.03 8.69 2.57
C THR A 58 0.79 8.12 3.26
N THR A 59 0.43 8.71 4.40
CA THR A 59 -0.73 8.32 5.19
C THR A 59 -2.01 8.35 4.37
N VAL A 60 -2.78 7.27 4.46
CA VAL A 60 -4.11 7.13 3.91
C VAL A 60 -5.03 8.13 4.60
N THR A 61 -5.68 8.97 3.80
CA THR A 61 -6.66 9.94 4.25
C THR A 61 -8.08 9.44 4.02
N GLU A 62 -8.29 8.62 3.00
CA GLU A 62 -9.61 8.12 2.62
C GLU A 62 -9.51 6.73 1.97
N VAL A 63 -10.39 5.81 2.35
CA VAL A 63 -10.52 4.49 1.73
C VAL A 63 -11.81 4.49 0.91
N LEU A 64 -11.68 4.27 -0.39
CA LEU A 64 -12.76 4.32 -1.37
C LEU A 64 -13.34 2.94 -1.70
N GLY A 65 -12.59 1.86 -1.46
CA GLY A 65 -13.02 0.48 -1.71
C GLY A 65 -11.94 -0.54 -1.36
N GLU A 66 -12.30 -1.81 -1.31
CA GLU A 66 -11.44 -2.88 -0.79
C GLU A 66 -11.12 -3.99 -1.81
N ASN A 67 -11.80 -4.08 -2.95
CA ASN A 67 -11.55 -5.14 -3.94
C ASN A 67 -11.78 -4.67 -5.40
N PRO A 68 -10.81 -3.97 -6.03
CA PRO A 68 -9.45 -3.71 -5.56
C PRO A 68 -9.41 -2.63 -4.47
N ILE A 69 -8.38 -2.69 -3.62
CA ILE A 69 -8.20 -1.69 -2.57
C ILE A 69 -7.95 -0.33 -3.23
N HIS A 70 -8.87 0.61 -3.05
CA HIS A 70 -8.81 1.94 -3.63
C HIS A 70 -8.74 2.96 -2.51
N PHE A 71 -7.71 3.80 -2.51
CA PHE A 71 -7.48 4.74 -1.43
C PHE A 71 -6.82 6.01 -1.89
N LYS A 72 -7.06 7.08 -1.14
CA LYS A 72 -6.37 8.35 -1.28
C LYS A 72 -5.42 8.56 -0.12
N THR A 73 -4.29 9.14 -0.44
CA THR A 73 -3.38 9.74 0.51
C THR A 73 -3.45 11.25 0.36
N GLN A 74 -2.73 11.98 1.21
CA GLN A 74 -2.72 13.44 1.21
C GLN A 74 -2.50 14.07 -0.18
N ASN A 75 -1.71 13.44 -1.05
CA ASN A 75 -1.28 14.03 -2.33
C ASN A 75 -1.53 13.13 -3.55
N SER A 76 -2.13 11.95 -3.38
CA SER A 76 -2.22 10.96 -4.46
C SER A 76 -3.34 9.96 -4.25
N GLU A 77 -3.86 9.43 -5.35
CA GLU A 77 -4.87 8.37 -5.37
C GLU A 77 -4.26 7.07 -5.93
N TYR A 78 -4.55 5.95 -5.27
CA TYR A 78 -3.92 4.66 -5.54
C TYR A 78 -4.94 3.52 -5.59
N LYS A 79 -4.76 2.62 -6.55
CA LYS A 79 -5.44 1.32 -6.60
C LYS A 79 -4.43 0.20 -6.40
N LEU A 80 -4.72 -0.70 -5.48
CA LEU A 80 -3.92 -1.86 -5.16
C LEU A 80 -4.68 -3.13 -5.55
N TYR A 81 -4.05 -3.93 -6.39
CA TYR A 81 -4.56 -5.19 -6.89
C TYR A 81 -3.76 -6.33 -6.28
N LYS A 82 -4.43 -7.39 -5.85
CA LYS A 82 -3.81 -8.66 -5.48
C LYS A 82 -4.07 -9.62 -6.63
N GLU A 83 -3.00 -10.04 -7.29
CA GLU A 83 -3.07 -10.98 -8.41
C GLU A 83 -2.40 -12.29 -8.00
N GLU A 84 -3.06 -13.39 -8.33
CA GLU A 84 -2.44 -14.71 -8.25
C GLU A 84 -1.77 -14.98 -9.58
N ASP A 85 -0.44 -15.07 -9.57
CA ASP A 85 0.31 -15.63 -10.68
C ASP A 85 -0.13 -17.09 -10.85
N ASN A 86 -0.99 -17.28 -11.85
CA ASN A 86 -1.37 -18.58 -12.40
C ASN A 86 -0.31 -18.93 -13.44
N ASP A 87 0.85 -19.39 -12.95
CA ASP A 87 1.88 -20.00 -13.80
C ASP A 87 1.26 -21.30 -14.39
N VAL A 88 1.09 -21.30 -15.72
CA VAL A 88 0.61 -22.43 -16.53
C VAL A 88 1.73 -23.40 -16.85
#